data_AF-A0A3N9UR66-F1
#
_entry.id   AF-A0A3N9UR66-F1
#
_cell.length_a   1.000
_cell.length_b   1.000
_cell.length_c   1.000
_cell.angle_alpha   90.00
_cell.angle_beta   90.00
_cell.angle_gamma   90.00
#
_symmetry.space_group_name_H-M   'P 1'
#
loop_
_entity.id
_entity.type
_entity.pdbx_description
1 polymer ?
#
loop_
_entity_poly.entity_id
_entity_poly.type
_entity_poly.pdbx_seq_one_letter_code
_entity_poly.pdbx_strand_id
1 'polypeptide(L)'
;MENETTVAYISTKTPIIPSTCDVLVTRGILSFDETGLKHNSVIKLNKLATIKTHFIAGLLGTAEAALQAEVNKAIEASLKF
;
A
#
# COMPACT_ATOMS: atom_id res chain seq x y z
N MET A 1 -5.78 24.85 6.90
CA MET A 1 -5.84 23.66 6.03
C MET A 1 -5.87 22.45 6.94
N GLU A 2 -6.82 21.55 6.74
CA GLU A 2 -6.86 20.28 7.47
C GLU A 2 -5.71 19.40 6.97
N ASN A 3 -4.72 19.16 7.84
CA ASN A 3 -3.59 18.27 7.55
C ASN A 3 -4.06 16.82 7.77
N GLU A 4 -4.74 16.31 6.75
CA GLU A 4 -5.23 14.93 6.71
C GLU A 4 -4.57 14.16 5.57
N THR A 5 -4.49 12.85 5.73
CA THR A 5 -3.86 11.96 4.76
C THR A 5 -4.61 10.63 4.74
N THR A 6 -4.98 10.18 3.55
CA THR A 6 -5.54 8.85 3.34
C THR A 6 -4.42 7.81 3.33
N VAL A 7 -4.56 6.77 4.13
CA VAL A 7 -3.58 5.69 4.26
C VAL A 7 -4.24 4.33 4.00
N ALA A 8 -3.45 3.38 3.54
CA ALA A 8 -3.83 1.97 3.40
C ALA A 8 -3.07 1.11 4.40
N TYR A 9 -3.73 0.09 4.95
CA TYR A 9 -3.07 -0.86 5.85
C TYR A 9 -2.09 -1.77 5.09
N ILE A 10 -0.86 -1.91 5.61
CA ILE A 10 0.18 -2.83 5.10
C ILE A 10 0.40 -3.95 6.11
N SER A 11 0.47 -5.20 5.63
CA SER A 11 0.66 -6.39 6.46
C SER A 11 1.76 -7.29 5.90
N THR A 12 2.58 -7.88 6.76
CA THR A 12 3.53 -8.93 6.38
C THR A 12 2.87 -10.31 6.25
N LYS A 13 1.62 -10.46 6.71
CA LYS A 13 0.83 -11.67 6.51
C LYS A 13 0.22 -11.64 5.10
N THR A 14 0.96 -12.18 4.14
CA THR A 14 0.51 -12.31 2.75
C THR A 14 -0.53 -13.43 2.63
N PRO A 15 -1.71 -13.19 2.05
CA PRO A 15 -2.71 -14.22 1.85
C PRO A 15 -2.25 -15.25 0.81
N ILE A 16 -2.68 -16.50 0.95
CA ILE A 16 -2.43 -17.55 -0.06
C ILE A 16 -3.15 -17.21 -1.37
N ILE A 17 -4.37 -16.67 -1.26
CA ILE A 17 -5.19 -16.23 -2.39
C ILE A 17 -5.45 -14.72 -2.19
N PRO A 18 -4.74 -13.83 -2.91
CA PRO A 18 -4.98 -12.39 -2.85
C PRO A 18 -6.36 -12.02 -3.39
N SER A 19 -6.99 -11.03 -2.78
CA SER A 19 -8.19 -10.40 -3.33
C SER A 19 -7.85 -9.38 -4.41
N THR A 20 -8.85 -8.89 -5.16
CA THR A 20 -8.67 -7.82 -6.16
C THR A 20 -8.25 -6.48 -5.54
N CYS A 21 -8.41 -6.31 -4.23
CA CYS A 21 -8.00 -5.15 -3.45
C CYS A 21 -6.63 -5.34 -2.78
N ASP A 22 -5.97 -6.48 -3.00
CA ASP A 22 -4.66 -6.79 -2.44
C ASP A 22 -3.57 -6.50 -3.45
N VAL A 23 -2.56 -5.72 -3.05
CA VAL A 23 -1.34 -5.52 -3.83
C VAL A 23 -0.19 -6.20 -3.12
N LEU A 24 0.43 -7.17 -3.78
CA LEU A 24 1.55 -7.93 -3.22
C LEU A 24 2.86 -7.19 -3.46
N VAL A 25 3.55 -6.82 -2.38
CA VAL A 25 4.87 -6.21 -2.43
C VAL A 25 5.88 -7.26 -1.99
N THR A 26 6.49 -7.92 -2.96
CA THR A 26 7.42 -9.05 -2.73
C THR A 26 8.82 -8.70 -3.19
N ARG A 27 9.85 -9.30 -2.57
CA ARG A 27 11.26 -9.09 -2.92
C ARG A 27 11.63 -9.37 -4.38
N GLY A 28 10.75 -10.00 -5.15
CA GLY A 28 10.96 -10.27 -6.57
C GLY A 28 10.64 -9.09 -7.49
N ILE A 29 10.00 -8.02 -7.00
CA ILE A 29 9.76 -6.83 -7.81
C ILE A 29 11.01 -5.95 -7.81
N LEU A 30 11.35 -5.37 -8.96
CA LEU A 30 12.57 -4.56 -9.14
C LEU A 30 12.70 -3.42 -8.13
N SER A 31 11.58 -2.81 -7.74
CA SER A 31 11.52 -1.64 -6.86
C SER A 31 11.25 -1.99 -5.38
N PHE A 32 11.47 -3.24 -4.96
CA PHE A 32 11.17 -3.65 -3.59
C PHE A 32 12.00 -2.85 -2.57
N ASP A 33 13.30 -2.66 -2.84
CA ASP A 33 14.21 -2.03 -1.89
C ASP A 33 13.86 -0.55 -1.62
N GLU A 34 13.33 0.16 -2.61
CA GLU A 34 12.90 1.55 -2.47
C GLU A 34 11.68 1.70 -1.55
N THR A 35 10.87 0.65 -1.40
CA THR A 35 9.71 0.68 -0.50
C THR A 35 10.09 0.80 0.97
N GLY A 36 11.34 0.48 1.33
CA GLY A 36 11.81 0.43 2.72
C GLY A 36 11.23 -0.75 3.53
N LEU A 37 10.45 -1.64 2.91
CA LEU A 37 9.88 -2.81 3.56
C LEU A 37 10.95 -3.88 3.80
N LYS A 38 10.91 -4.52 4.97
CA LYS A 38 11.86 -5.58 5.34
C LYS A 38 11.39 -6.99 4.96
N HIS A 39 10.12 -7.17 4.64
CA HIS A 39 9.53 -8.48 4.38
C HIS A 39 8.53 -8.38 3.25
N ASN A 40 8.28 -9.52 2.59
CA ASN A 40 7.15 -9.65 1.68
C ASN A 40 5.89 -9.20 2.43
N SER A 41 5.14 -8.32 1.78
CA SER A 41 4.01 -7.63 2.39
C SER A 41 2.85 -7.55 1.41
N VAL A 42 1.68 -7.18 1.93
CA VAL A 42 0.48 -6.92 1.17
C VAL A 42 -0.10 -5.58 1.60
N ILE A 43 -0.41 -4.72 0.62
CA ILE A 43 -1.19 -3.50 0.82
C ILE A 43 -2.66 -3.88 0.68
N LYS A 44 -3.47 -3.57 1.69
CA LYS A 44 -4.89 -3.91 1.78
C LYS A 44 -5.75 -2.69 1.43
N LEU A 45 -6.17 -2.55 0.18
CA LEU A 45 -6.92 -1.38 -0.30
C LEU A 45 -8.41 -1.42 0.07
N ASN A 46 -8.91 -2.53 0.59
CA ASN A 46 -10.19 -2.58 1.28
C ASN A 46 -10.12 -2.05 2.73
N LYS A 47 -8.95 -1.58 3.18
CA LYS A 47 -8.70 -1.02 4.51
C LYS A 47 -8.05 0.36 4.40
N LEU A 48 -8.82 1.31 3.88
CA LEU A 48 -8.43 2.71 3.78
C LEU A 48 -8.96 3.49 4.99
N ALA A 49 -8.19 4.47 5.45
CA ALA A 49 -8.59 5.41 6.49
C ALA A 49 -8.00 6.78 6.24
N THR A 50 -8.72 7.83 6.64
CA THR A 50 -8.18 9.19 6.71
C THR A 50 -7.68 9.46 8.12
N ILE A 51 -6.43 9.88 8.25
CA ILE A 51 -5.81 10.21 9.53
C ILE A 51 -5.26 11.64 9.52
N LYS A 52 -5.13 12.26 10.68
CA LYS A 52 -4.38 13.51 10.82
C LYS A 52 -2.89 13.25 10.57
N THR A 53 -2.23 14.10 9.78
CA THR A 53 -0.84 13.92 9.36
C THR A 53 0.15 13.83 10.53
N HIS A 54 -0.17 14.40 11.70
CA HIS A 54 0.69 14.29 12.90
C HIS A 54 0.78 12.86 13.47
N PHE A 55 -0.07 11.93 13.05
CA PHE A 55 0.07 10.51 13.39
C PHE A 55 1.14 9.79 12.56
N ILE A 56 1.68 10.43 11.51
CA ILE A 56 2.74 9.86 10.67
C ILE A 56 4.08 10.11 11.35
N ALA A 57 4.70 9.05 11.86
CA ALA A 57 5.99 9.13 12.55
C ALA A 57 7.18 9.40 11.62
N GLY A 58 7.07 9.05 10.34
CA GLY A 58 8.12 9.24 9.35
C GLY A 58 7.86 8.49 8.05
N LEU A 59 8.81 8.60 7.12
CA LEU A 59 8.82 7.93 5.83
C LEU A 59 9.68 6.67 5.92
N LEU A 60 9.14 5.51 5.53
CA LEU A 60 9.90 4.27 5.44
C LEU A 60 10.63 4.12 4.10
N GLY A 61 9.98 4.57 3.02
CA GLY A 61 10.46 4.47 1.65
C GLY A 61 9.41 4.98 0.68
N THR A 62 9.60 4.72 -0.60
CA THR A 62 8.75 5.20 -1.70
C THR A 62 8.33 4.05 -2.60
N ALA A 63 7.11 4.12 -3.12
CA ALA A 63 6.67 3.25 -4.20
C ALA A 63 7.09 3.87 -5.53
N GLU A 64 7.79 3.12 -6.38
CA GLU A 64 8.07 3.54 -7.75
C GLU A 64 6.85 3.44 -8.68
N ALA A 65 6.95 4.01 -9.87
CA ALA A 65 5.87 4.12 -10.85
C ALA A 65 5.13 2.80 -11.13
N ALA A 66 5.84 1.67 -11.22
CA ALA A 66 5.22 0.36 -11.44
C ALA A 66 4.33 -0.06 -10.27
N LEU A 67 4.82 0.08 -9.03
CA LEU A 67 4.06 -0.24 -7.82
C LEU A 67 2.90 0.74 -7.62
N GLN A 68 3.11 2.03 -7.89
CA GLN A 68 2.05 3.03 -7.86
C GLN A 68 0.93 2.70 -8.86
N ALA A 69 1.27 2.26 -10.06
CA ALA A 69 0.28 1.86 -11.07
C ALA A 69 -0.55 0.65 -10.61
N GLU A 70 0.09 -0.35 -9.97
CA GLU A 70 -0.61 -1.50 -9.41
C GLU A 70 -1.56 -1.10 -8.28
N VAL A 71 -1.11 -0.22 -7.38
CA VAL A 71 -1.94 0.37 -6.31
C VAL A 71 -3.14 1.12 -6.89
N ASN A 72 -2.94 2.00 -7.87
CA ASN A 72 -4.02 2.77 -8.48
C ASN A 72 -5.07 1.85 -9.13
N LYS A 73 -4.62 0.83 -9.87
CA LYS A 73 -5.52 -0.17 -10.47
C LYS A 73 -6.36 -0.89 -9.42
N ALA A 74 -5.76 -1.27 -8.30
CA ALA A 74 -6.47 -1.96 -7.24
C ALA A 74 -7.38 -1.02 -6.41
N ILE A 75 -7.07 0.29 -6.33
CA ILE A 75 -7.97 1.31 -5.78
C ILE A 75 -9.23 1.39 -6.66
N GLU A 76 -9.07 1.49 -7.98
CA GLU A 76 -10.20 1.51 -8.91
C GLU A 76 -11.08 0.26 -8.78
N ALA A 77 -10.47 -0.91 -8.57
CA ALA A 77 -11.23 -2.14 -8.33
C ALA A 77 -11.96 -2.12 -6.99
N SER A 78 -11.41 -1.47 -5.97
CA SER A 78 -11.98 -1.38 -4.62
C SER A 78 -13.13 -0.36 -4.51
N LEU A 79 -13.22 0.59 -5.43
CA LEU A 79 -14.21 1.67 -5.45
C LEU A 79 -15.41 1.40 -6.39
N LYS A 80 -15.37 0.31 -7.15
CA LYS A 80 -16.50 -0.13 -7.98
C LYS A 80 -17.52 -0.84 -7.09
N PHE A 81 -18.53 -0.09 -6.66
CA PHE A 81 -19.72 -0.59 -5.96
C PHE A 81 -20.67 -1.32 -6.92
#